data_AF-A0AAE9PQA8-F1
#
_entry.id   AF-A0AAE9PQA8-F1
#
_cell.length_a   1.000
_cell.length_b   1.000
_cell.length_c   1.000
_cell.angle_alpha   90.00
_cell.angle_beta   90.00
_cell.angle_gamma   90.00
#
_symmetry.space_group_name_H-M   'P 1'
#
loop_
_entity.id
_entity.type
_entity.pdbx_description
1 polymer ?
#
loop_
_entity_poly.entity_id
_entity_poly.type
_entity_poly.pdbx_seq_one_letter_code
_entity_poly.pdbx_strand_id
1 'polypeptide(L)' 'MTMEESSRQVPWQAYYGPNLGYVQDQYEKYVADPGTVDPAYRELFDQWGEPPQSEYSAASMIDNKLQGPHKCFGAP' A
#
# COMPACT_ATOMS: atom_id res chain seq x y z
N MET A 1 -4.07 -15.23 -21.88
CA MET A 1 -4.55 -16.10 -20.79
C MET A 1 -4.45 -15.29 -19.51
N THR A 2 -5.62 -14.80 -19.08
CA THR A 2 -6.02 -14.45 -17.71
C THR A 2 -4.93 -14.38 -16.63
N MET A 3 -4.68 -13.18 -16.11
CA MET A 3 -4.24 -12.97 -14.72
C MET A 3 -5.09 -11.85 -14.12
N GLU A 4 -6.41 -12.01 -14.22
CA GLU A 4 -7.38 -11.30 -13.39
C GLU A 4 -7.35 -11.92 -11.99
N GLU A 5 -6.27 -11.71 -11.24
CA GLU A 5 -6.19 -12.12 -9.84
C GLU A 5 -5.58 -11.04 -8.93
N SER A 6 -5.42 -9.81 -9.43
CA SER A 6 -4.94 -8.67 -8.64
C SER A 6 -6.01 -8.06 -7.72
N SER A 7 -7.18 -8.69 -7.62
CA SER A 7 -8.37 -8.12 -7.01
C SER A 7 -9.04 -9.02 -5.95
N ARG A 8 -8.29 -9.92 -5.32
CA ARG A 8 -8.65 -10.32 -3.94
C ARG A 8 -8.30 -9.15 -3.01
N GLN A 9 -9.04 -8.05 -3.16
CA GLN A 9 -8.93 -6.85 -2.33
C GLN A 9 -9.51 -7.16 -0.95
N VAL A 10 -8.87 -8.08 -0.23
CA VAL A 10 -8.97 -8.11 1.22
C VAL A 10 -8.58 -6.71 1.68
N PRO A 11 -9.37 -6.07 2.55
CA PRO A 11 -9.13 -4.68 2.90
C PRO A 11 -8.04 -4.65 3.97
N TRP A 12 -6.83 -5.10 3.61
CA TRP A 12 -5.63 -4.99 4.43
C TRP A 12 -5.43 -3.56 4.92
N GLN A 13 -5.80 -2.60 4.09
CA GLN A 13 -5.81 -1.18 4.42
C GLN A 13 -6.89 -0.81 5.46
N ALA A 14 -8.04 -1.49 5.51
CA ALA A 14 -9.01 -1.30 6.59
C ALA A 14 -8.60 -2.00 7.89
N TYR A 15 -7.88 -3.12 7.80
CA TYR A 15 -7.49 -3.91 8.98
C TYR A 15 -6.20 -3.40 9.64
N TYR A 16 -5.21 -3.00 8.84
CA TYR A 16 -3.88 -2.59 9.30
C TYR A 16 -3.54 -1.13 9.01
N GLY A 17 -4.31 -0.46 8.13
CA GLY A 17 -4.21 0.98 7.89
C GLY A 17 -2.78 1.44 7.58
N PRO A 18 -2.28 2.50 8.24
CA PRO A 18 -0.94 3.03 8.00
C PRO A 18 0.18 2.04 8.32
N ASN A 19 -0.11 0.95 9.05
CA ASN A 19 0.86 -0.09 9.40
C ASN A 19 0.95 -1.21 8.35
N LEU A 20 0.40 -1.02 7.14
CA LEU A 20 0.45 -2.01 6.06
C LEU A 20 1.89 -2.47 5.73
N GLY A 21 2.88 -1.59 5.89
CA GLY A 21 4.29 -1.95 5.72
C GLY A 21 4.77 -3.03 6.71
N TYR A 22 4.23 -3.07 7.93
CA TYR A 22 4.55 -4.12 8.89
C TYR A 22 3.99 -5.47 8.44
N VAL A 23 2.77 -5.48 7.92
CA VAL A 23 2.12 -6.71 7.41
C VAL A 23 2.88 -7.26 6.21
N GLN A 24 3.38 -6.37 5.34
CA GLN A 24 4.23 -6.75 4.22
C GLN A 24 5.52 -7.44 4.72
N ASP A 25 6.21 -6.86 5.70
CA ASP A 25 7.42 -7.46 6.29
C ASP A 25 7.13 -8.82 6.95
N GLN A 26 5.98 -8.98 7.60
CA GLN A 26 5.55 -10.28 8.14
C GLN A 26 5.27 -11.30 7.02
N TYR A 27 4.72 -10.87 5.89
CA TYR A 27 4.49 -11.74 4.74
C TYR A 27 5.81 -12.20 4.11
N GLU A 28 6.81 -11.31 3.99
CA GLU A 28 8.14 -11.68 3.50
C GLU A 28 8.79 -12.76 4.37
N LYS A 29 8.67 -12.63 5.70
CA LYS A 29 9.12 -13.65 6.65
C LYS A 29 8.34 -14.95 6.51
N TYR A 30 7.03 -14.87 6.28
CA TYR A 30 6.17 -16.04 6.07
C TYR A 30 6.57 -16.83 4.83
N VAL A 31 6.86 -16.16 3.72
CA VAL A 31 7.33 -16.78 2.47
C VAL A 31 8.72 -17.41 2.64
N ALA A 32 9.60 -16.77 3.41
CA ALA A 32 10.94 -17.29 3.68
C ALA A 32 10.94 -18.49 4.64
N ASP A 33 10.28 -18.34 5.79
CA ASP A 33 10.05 -19.41 6.75
C ASP A 33 8.77 -19.15 7.57
N PRO A 34 7.68 -19.88 7.32
CA PRO A 34 6.42 -19.69 8.03
C PRO A 34 6.55 -19.97 9.53
N GLY A 35 7.55 -20.76 9.96
CA GLY A 35 7.82 -21.03 11.37
C GLY A 35 8.26 -19.79 12.17
N THR A 36 8.79 -18.76 11.52
CA THR A 36 9.24 -17.52 12.16
C THR A 36 8.13 -16.50 12.42
N VAL A 37 6.95 -16.71 11.84
CA VAL A 37 5.83 -15.79 11.92
C VAL A 37 4.78 -16.31 12.91
N ASP A 38 4.12 -15.39 13.62
CA ASP A 38 3.05 -15.73 14.55
C ASP A 38 1.96 -16.58 13.86
N PRO A 39 1.44 -17.64 14.50
CA PRO A 39 0.38 -18.46 13.92
C PRO A 39 -0.83 -17.67 13.43
N ALA A 40 -1.22 -16.57 14.09
CA ALA A 40 -2.34 -15.76 13.64
C ALA A 40 -2.07 -15.10 12.28
N TYR A 41 -0.84 -14.65 12.03
CA TYR A 41 -0.43 -14.12 10.72
C TYR A 41 -0.35 -15.23 9.68
N ARG A 42 0.16 -16.42 10.04
CA ARG A 42 0.19 -17.58 9.14
C ARG A 42 -1.20 -17.97 8.66
N GLU A 43 -2.16 -18.13 9.56
CA GLU A 43 -3.53 -18.48 9.20
C GLU A 43 -4.16 -17.41 8.31
N LEU A 44 -3.82 -16.15 8.55
CA LEU A 44 -4.32 -15.03 7.78
C LEU A 44 -3.71 -15.02 6.37
N PHE A 45 -2.40 -15.25 6.22
CA PHE A 45 -1.73 -15.37 4.92
C PHE A 45 -2.14 -16.64 4.16
N ASP A 46 -2.41 -17.75 4.84
CA ASP A 46 -2.92 -18.98 4.22
C ASP A 46 -4.33 -18.77 3.65
N GLN A 47 -5.19 -18.05 4.38
CA GLN A 47 -6.55 -17.74 3.95
C GLN A 47 -6.61 -16.68 2.83
N TRP A 48 -5.80 -15.62 2.94
CA TRP A 48 -5.97 -14.42 2.12
C TRP A 48 -4.82 -14.13 1.16
N GLY A 49 -3.65 -14.75 1.36
CA GLY A 49 -2.48 -14.56 0.52
C GLY A 49 -1.69 -13.28 0.83
N GLU A 50 -0.99 -12.79 -0.18
CA GLU A 50 -0.12 -11.62 -0.10
C GLU A 50 -0.90 -10.32 0.20
N PRO A 51 -0.44 -9.48 1.15
CA PRO A 51 -0.97 -8.13 1.30
C PRO A 51 -0.65 -7.27 0.08
N PRO A 52 -1.51 -6.32 -0.31
CA PRO A 52 -1.21 -5.38 -1.39
C PRO A 52 0.03 -4.59 -0.99
N GLN A 53 0.95 -4.46 -1.93
CA GLN A 53 2.11 -3.61 -1.74
C GLN A 53 1.59 -2.22 -1.37
N SER A 54 2.02 -1.72 -0.21
CA SER A 54 1.66 -0.38 0.23
C SER A 54 2.15 0.59 -0.85
N GLU A 55 1.24 1.09 -1.69
CA GLU A 55 1.48 2.17 -2.64
C GLU A 55 1.64 3.48 -1.86
N TYR A 56 2.59 3.49 -0.91
CA TYR A 56 2.99 4.66 -0.16
C TYR A 56 3.91 5.52 -1.02
N SER A 57 3.58 5.74 -2.29
CA SER A 57 4.31 6.62 -3.22
C SER A 57 3.56 6.74 -4.55
N ALA A 58 2.73 7.79 -4.68
CA ALA A 58 2.65 8.68 -5.87
C ALA A 58 1.37 9.54 -5.93
N ALA A 59 0.29 9.21 -5.22
CA ALA A 59 -0.98 9.95 -5.38
C ALA A 59 -1.08 11.25 -4.55
N SER A 60 -0.20 11.48 -3.56
CA SER A 60 -0.25 12.68 -2.70
C SER A 60 0.80 13.75 -3.02
N MET A 61 1.57 13.61 -4.11
CA MET A 61 2.58 14.62 -4.51
C MET A 61 2.34 15.25 -5.89
N ILE A 62 1.11 15.21 -6.42
CA ILE A 62 0.74 15.93 -7.65
C ILE A 62 -0.58 16.72 -7.53
N ASP A 63 -0.82 17.44 -6.45
CA ASP A 63 -1.70 18.61 -6.53
C ASP A 63 -1.23 19.73 -5.61
N ASN A 64 -0.06 20.28 -5.94
CA ASN A 64 0.17 21.70 -5.69
C ASN A 64 0.68 22.34 -6.97
N LYS A 65 -0.11 22.20 -8.04
CA LYS A 65 0.08 22.93 -9.30
C LYS A 65 -1.01 23.97 -9.51
N LEU A 66 -1.31 24.74 -8.45
CA LEU A 66 -2.09 25.97 -8.54
C LEU A 66 -1.44 27.10 -7.71
N GLN A 67 -0.12 27.26 -7.83
CA GLN A 67 0.44 28.61 -7.78
C GLN A 67 0.05 29.28 -9.11
N GLY A 68 -1.00 30.09 -9.03
CA GLY A 68 -1.63 30.78 -10.15
C GLY A 68 -0.68 31.69 -10.93
N PRO A 69 -1.13 32.21 -12.08
CA PRO A 69 -0.27 32.87 -13.05
C PRO A 69 0.40 34.11 -12.45
N HIS A 70 1.72 34.18 -12.61
CA HIS A 70 2.54 35.38 -12.37
C HIS A 70 2.07 36.50 -13.28
N LYS A 71 1.09 37.30 -12.85
CA LYS A 71 0.67 38.53 -13.54
C LYS A 71 0.22 39.57 -12.51
N CYS A 72 0.57 40.81 -12.82
CA CYS A 72 0.28 42.08 -12.13
C CYS A 72 1.32 42.41 -11.03
N PHE A 73 2.12 43.49 -11.07
CA PHE A 73 1.84 44.84 -11.54
C PHE A 73 3.09 45.49 -12.17
N GLY A 74 2.95 45.99 -13.41
CA GLY A 74 3.68 47.18 -13.80
C GLY A 74 3.01 48.37 -13.09
N ALA A 75 3.80 49.13 -12.34
CA ALA A 75 3.38 50.40 -11.76
C ALA A 75 3.93 51.55 -12.62
N PRO A 76 3.24 52.71 -12.67
CA PRO A 76 3.57 53.83 -13.55
C PRO A 76 4.90 54.53 -13.22
#